data_AF-A0A2V9ZQW0-F1
#
_entry.id   AF-A0A2V9ZQW0-F1
#
_cell.length_a   1.000
_cell.length_b   1.000
_cell.length_c   1.000
_cell.angle_alpha   90.00
_cell.angle_beta   90.00
_cell.angle_gamma   90.00
#
_symmetry.space_group_name_H-M   'P 1'
#
loop_
_entity.id
_entity.type
_entity.pdbx_description
1 polymer ?
#
loop_
_entity_poly.entity_id
_entity_poly.type
_entity_poly.pdbx_seq_one_letter_code
_entity_poly.pdbx_strand_id
1 'polypeptide(L)' 'MAKSYRDLIAWQKAIALVTEIYRITRQFPKEEIYGLTSQLRRAAVSIPSNIAEGQSRLSKLEFKNCL' A
#
# COMPACT_ATOMS: atom_id res chain seq x y z
N MET A 1 2.18 -17.80 14.49
CA MET A 1 1.74 -17.41 13.13
C MET A 1 0.89 -16.16 13.24
N ALA A 2 1.21 -15.11 12.48
CA ALA A 2 0.35 -13.93 12.33
C ALA A 2 -1.06 -14.37 11.92
N LYS A 3 -2.08 -14.03 12.71
CA LYS A 3 -3.47 -14.42 12.43
C LYS A 3 -4.12 -13.48 11.40
N SER A 4 -3.54 -12.30 11.20
CA SER A 4 -4.00 -11.31 10.22
C SER A 4 -2.82 -10.72 9.44
N TYR A 5 -3.08 -10.26 8.21
CA TYR A 5 -2.11 -9.45 7.45
C TYR A 5 -1.70 -8.17 8.20
N ARG A 6 -2.54 -7.70 9.14
CA ARG A 6 -2.28 -6.52 9.97
C ARG A 6 -1.11 -6.72 10.95
N ASP A 7 -0.80 -7.97 11.27
CA ASP A 7 0.33 -8.31 12.15
C ASP A 7 1.67 -8.27 11.40
N LEU A 8 1.65 -8.21 10.05
CA LEU A 8 2.86 -8.16 9.26
C LEU A 8 3.52 -6.78 9.39
N ILE A 9 4.78 -6.77 9.84
CA ILE A 9 5.60 -5.55 9.91
C ILE A 9 5.66 -4.85 8.54
N ALA A 10 5.73 -5.62 7.45
CA ALA A 10 5.70 -5.07 6.09
C ALA A 10 4.40 -4.31 5.79
N TRP A 11 3.24 -4.85 6.21
CA TRP A 11 1.95 -4.18 6.05
C TRP A 11 1.87 -2.90 6.90
N GLN A 12 2.34 -2.94 8.16
CA GLN A 12 2.35 -1.77 9.05
C GLN A 12 3.23 -0.64 8.47
N LYS A 13 4.41 -0.97 7.95
CA LYS A 13 5.28 -0.01 7.26
C LYS A 13 4.65 0.54 5.98
N ALA A 14 3.94 -0.30 5.22
CA ALA A 14 3.22 0.13 4.03
C ALA A 14 2.08 1.10 4.36
N ILE A 15 1.34 0.89 5.45
CA ILE A 15 0.32 1.84 5.92
C ILE A 15 0.96 3.17 6.34
N ALA A 16 2.08 3.13 7.07
CA ALA A 16 2.80 4.35 7.42
C ALA A 16 3.27 5.14 6.18
N LEU A 17 3.75 4.43 5.14
CA LEU A 17 4.10 5.03 3.86
C LEU A 17 2.89 5.69 3.18
N VAL A 18 1.72 5.05 3.17
CA VAL A 18 0.48 5.64 2.64
C VAL A 18 0.15 6.94 3.38
N THR A 19 0.17 6.93 4.71
CA THR A 19 -0.09 8.13 5.51
C THR A 19 0.84 9.27 5.15
N GLU A 20 2.14 8.98 4.96
CA GLU A 20 3.13 9.97 4.60
C GLU A 20 2.96 10.52 3.18
N ILE A 21 2.65 9.67 2.20
CA ILE A 21 2.31 10.09 0.82
C ILE A 21 1.10 11.02 0.85
N TYR A 22 0.06 10.71 1.62
CA TYR A 22 -1.11 11.58 1.77
C TYR A 22 -0.75 12.91 2.43
N ARG A 23 0.18 12.92 3.39
CA ARG A 23 0.66 14.14 4.06
C ARG A 23 1.43 15.04 3.09
N ILE A 24 2.37 14.48 2.33
CA ILE A 24 3.21 15.22 1.37
C ILE A 24 2.37 15.75 0.21
N THR A 25 1.54 14.90 -0.40
CA THR A 25 0.72 15.30 -1.56
C THR A 25 -0.37 16.32 -1.24
N ARG A 26 -0.67 16.60 0.04
CA ARG A 26 -1.55 17.72 0.42
C ARG A 26 -0.92 19.08 0.14
N GLN A 27 0.40 19.16 0.02
CA GLN A 27 1.13 20.41 -0.25
C GLN A 27 1.33 20.65 -1.75
N PHE A 28 0.88 19.73 -2.62
CA PHE A 28 1.03 19.87 -4.06
C PHE A 28 0.09 20.97 -4.61
N PRO A 29 0.45 21.60 -5.75
CA PRO A 29 -0.43 22.52 -6.45
C PRO A 29 -1.77 21.86 -6.83
N LYS A 30 -2.84 22.64 -6.93
CA LYS A 30 -4.18 22.10 -7.22
C LYS A 30 -4.27 21.50 -8.62
N GLU A 31 -3.44 21.96 -9.53
CA GLU A 31 -3.32 21.47 -10.90
C GLU A 31 -2.87 19.99 -10.93
N GLU A 32 -2.14 19.53 -9.90
CA GLU A 32 -1.62 18.17 -9.79
C GLU A 32 -2.57 17.18 -9.10
N ILE A 33 -3.78 17.61 -8.71
CA ILE A 33 -4.75 16.75 -8.00
C ILE A 33 -5.06 15.49 -8.82
N TYR A 34 -5.34 15.67 -10.11
CA TYR A 34 -5.65 14.57 -11.04
C TYR A 34 -4.39 13.97 -11.69
N GLY A 35 -3.29 14.71 -11.71
CA GLY A 35 -1.97 14.27 -12.19
C GLY A 35 -1.19 13.49 -11.14
N LEU A 36 -0.09 14.06 -10.65
CA LEU A 36 0.85 13.41 -9.74
C LEU A 36 0.21 12.96 -8.42
N THR A 37 -0.71 13.75 -7.86
CA THR A 37 -1.34 13.42 -6.57
C THR A 37 -2.16 12.13 -6.66
N SER A 38 -2.97 11.98 -7.71
CA SER A 38 -3.81 10.80 -7.90
C SER A 38 -2.99 9.54 -8.16
N GLN A 39 -1.89 9.66 -8.91
CA GLN A 39 -1.01 8.54 -9.23
C GLN A 39 -0.24 8.06 -8.00
N LEU A 40 0.38 8.98 -7.25
CA LEU A 40 1.15 8.65 -6.05
C LEU A 40 0.27 8.01 -4.97
N ARG A 41 -0.93 8.55 -4.71
CA ARG A 41 -1.84 8.00 -3.71
C ARG A 41 -2.32 6.60 -4.08
N ARG A 42 -2.68 6.37 -5.35
CA ARG A 42 -3.08 5.03 -5.84
C ARG A 42 -1.94 4.02 -5.76
N ALA A 43 -0.75 4.40 -6.19
CA ALA A 43 0.44 3.55 -6.09
C ALA A 43 0.79 3.23 -4.64
N ALA A 44 0.72 4.20 -3.73
CA ALA A 44 0.98 3.95 -2.31
C ALA A 44 -0.03 2.97 -1.69
N VAL A 45 -1.32 3.13 -2.01
CA VAL A 45 -2.41 2.27 -1.48
C VAL A 45 -2.35 0.85 -2.05
N SER A 46 -1.80 0.65 -3.25
CA SER A 46 -1.66 -0.70 -3.82
C SER A 46 -0.68 -1.58 -3.03
N ILE A 47 0.35 -1.00 -2.39
CA ILE A 47 1.35 -1.75 -1.61
C ILE A 47 0.74 -2.54 -0.44
N PRO A 48 0.04 -1.92 0.55
CA PRO A 48 -0.58 -2.67 1.63
C PRO A 48 -1.70 -3.60 1.14
N SER A 49 -2.35 -3.26 0.02
CA SER A 49 -3.39 -4.09 -0.60
C SER A 49 -2.80 -5.39 -1.15
N ASN A 50 -1.70 -5.31 -1.90
CA ASN A 50 -0.97 -6.45 -2.41
C ASN A 50 -0.38 -7.32 -1.30
N ILE A 51 0.10 -6.72 -0.20
CA ILE A 51 0.58 -7.47 0.97
C ILE A 51 -0.57 -8.24 1.64
N ALA A 52 -1.73 -7.61 1.81
CA ALA A 52 -2.90 -8.25 2.41
C ALA A 52 -3.44 -9.40 1.53
N GLU A 53 -3.45 -9.18 0.21
CA GLU A 53 -3.81 -10.19 -0.78
C GLU A 53 -2.81 -11.34 -0.78
N GLY A 54 -1.50 -11.05 -0.81
CA GLY A 54 -0.43 -12.03 -0.76
C GLY A 54 -0.46 -12.89 0.50
N GLN A 55 -0.77 -12.31 1.67
CA GLN A 55 -0.94 -13.07 2.92
C GLN A 55 -2.17 -13.98 2.89
N SER A 56 -3.27 -13.52 2.28
CA SER A 56 -4.47 -14.34 2.08
C SER A 56 -4.19 -15.48 1.07
N ARG A 57 -3.31 -15.24 0.09
CA ARG A 57 -2.84 -16.24 -0.87
C ARG A 57 -1.77 -17.18 -0.31
N LEU A 58 -0.99 -16.80 0.71
CA LEU A 58 -0.04 -17.69 1.40
C LEU A 58 -0.74 -18.86 2.12
N SER A 59 -2.02 -18.72 2.47
CA SER A 59 -2.88 -19.85 2.86
C SER A 59 -3.08 -20.89 1.74
N LYS A 60 -2.81 -20.54 0.48
CA LYS A 60 -2.92 -21.37 -0.72
C LYS A 60 -1.68 -21.18 -1.61
N LEU A 61 -0.53 -21.71 -1.17
CA LEU A 61 0.65 -22.14 -1.96
C LEU A 61 1.06 -21.36 -3.24
N GLU A 62 0.82 -20.06 -3.38
CA GLU A 62 1.23 -19.31 -4.58
C GLU A 62 1.74 -17.90 -4.22
N PHE A 63 3.05 -17.78 -3.99
CA PHE A 63 3.69 -16.50 -3.63
C PHE A 63 4.49 -15.84 -4.77
N LYS A 64 4.35 -16.27 -6.04
CA LYS A 64 5.31 -15.86 -7.08
C LYS A 64 4.94 -14.62 -7.93
N ASN A 65 3.73 -14.06 -7.86
CA ASN A 65 3.28 -13.09 -8.88
C ASN A 65 2.80 -11.71 -8.35
N CYS A 66 3.30 -11.21 -7.21
CA CYS A 66 2.90 -9.88 -6.71
C CYS A 66 4.08 -8.95 -6.36
N LEU A 67 5.12 -8.91 -7.21
CA LEU A 67 6.15 -7.87 -7.22
C LEU A 67 6.25 -7.23 -8.61
#